data_AF-A0A1B6F6Y9-F1
#
_entry.id   AF-A0A1B6F6Y9-F1
#
_cell.length_a   1.000
_cell.length_b   1.000
_cell.length_c   1.000
_cell.angle_alpha   90.00
_cell.angle_beta   90.00
_cell.angle_gamma   90.00
#
_symmetry.space_group_name_H-M   'P 1'
#
loop_
_entity.id
_entity.type
_entity.pdbx_description
1 polymer ?
#
loop_
_entity_poly.entity_id
_entity_poly.type
_entity_poly.pdbx_seq_one_letter_code
_entity_poly.pdbx_strand_id
1 'polypeptide(L)'
;TVKGQKSEWATKRNNLLYVGSSGNELSKDGVITNKDLMWVKIVTPEGLVTHEDCEKEYDALRKQVGIQFPGSLVHESAVWSDVHQRWFFMPLRKLDGPFDRNTYPHLSTNIMLSADENFQDIKNITVGDVHGDHGFCSFKFIPGTDDTVVVALKSEDQMVDGKPQYSTHIMVFLLDGTVIQDELRVSDLKFEGIEFI
;
A
#
# COMPACT_ATOMS: atom_id res chain seq x y z
N THR A 1 -9.87 7.50 -19.05
CA THR A 1 -11.19 8.06 -18.69
C THR A 1 -11.06 9.58 -18.52
N VAL A 2 -12.15 10.35 -18.33
CA VAL A 2 -12.08 11.81 -18.10
C VAL A 2 -11.89 12.19 -16.62
N LYS A 3 -12.16 11.26 -15.70
CA LYS A 3 -11.97 11.46 -14.26
C LYS A 3 -10.47 11.34 -13.94
N GLY A 4 -9.98 12.19 -13.04
CA GLY A 4 -8.62 12.06 -12.51
C GLY A 4 -8.39 10.69 -11.84
N GLN A 5 -7.17 10.18 -11.93
CA GLN A 5 -6.78 8.96 -11.22
C GLN A 5 -6.83 9.19 -9.72
N LYS A 6 -7.38 8.23 -8.97
CA LYS A 6 -7.27 8.19 -7.52
C LYS A 6 -5.88 7.64 -7.17
N SER A 7 -4.90 8.52 -7.04
CA SER A 7 -3.54 8.13 -6.69
C SER A 7 -3.43 7.88 -5.19
N GLU A 8 -2.80 6.77 -4.81
CA GLU A 8 -2.68 6.35 -3.41
C GLU A 8 -1.22 6.26 -2.96
N TRP A 9 -0.31 5.90 -3.86
CA TRP A 9 1.11 5.77 -3.54
C TRP A 9 1.99 6.36 -4.64
N ALA A 10 3.21 6.72 -4.27
CA ALA A 10 4.24 7.13 -5.21
C ALA A 10 5.64 6.69 -4.76
N THR A 11 6.50 6.34 -5.71
CA THR A 11 7.91 6.05 -5.47
C THR A 11 8.77 6.46 -6.66
N LYS A 12 10.06 6.68 -6.41
CA LYS A 12 11.07 6.87 -7.45
C LYS A 12 11.70 5.54 -7.83
N ARG A 13 11.97 5.34 -9.12
CA ARG A 13 12.77 4.24 -9.66
C ARG A 13 13.41 4.67 -10.98
N ASN A 14 14.72 4.43 -11.16
CA ASN A 14 15.43 4.80 -12.40
C ASN A 14 15.19 6.25 -12.86
N ASN A 15 15.15 7.17 -11.90
CA ASN A 15 14.86 8.59 -12.12
C ASN A 15 13.46 8.93 -12.68
N LEU A 16 12.53 7.97 -12.62
CA LEU A 16 11.13 8.14 -12.95
C LEU A 16 10.29 8.10 -11.67
N LEU A 17 9.20 8.86 -11.66
CA LEU A 17 8.20 8.82 -10.61
C LEU A 17 7.09 7.85 -11.02
N TYR A 18 6.89 6.81 -10.23
CA TYR A 18 5.78 5.88 -10.35
C TYR A 18 4.67 6.33 -9.42
N VAL A 19 3.44 6.44 -9.94
CA VAL A 19 2.25 6.87 -9.19
C VAL A 19 1.12 5.88 -9.42
N GLY A 20 0.85 5.05 -8.43
CA GLY A 20 -0.19 4.04 -8.52
C GLY A 20 -1.48 4.40 -7.80
N SER A 21 -2.51 3.65 -8.13
CA SER A 21 -3.79 3.65 -7.42
C SER A 21 -3.86 2.43 -6.47
N SER A 22 -5.05 2.09 -5.99
CA SER A 22 -5.23 1.09 -4.93
C SER A 22 -5.00 -0.36 -5.36
N GLY A 23 -4.90 -0.64 -6.67
CA GLY A 23 -4.51 -1.94 -7.19
C GLY A 23 -5.60 -3.02 -7.20
N ASN A 24 -6.87 -2.63 -7.05
CA ASN A 24 -8.00 -3.57 -7.05
C ASN A 24 -9.07 -3.17 -8.07
N GLU A 25 -9.91 -4.13 -8.46
CA GLU A 25 -11.02 -3.86 -9.37
C GLU A 25 -12.11 -3.01 -8.70
N LEU A 26 -12.76 -2.16 -9.49
CA LEU A 26 -14.02 -1.53 -9.08
C LEU A 26 -15.16 -2.49 -9.40
N SER A 27 -15.85 -2.99 -8.37
CA SER A 27 -16.95 -3.93 -8.52
C SER A 27 -18.25 -3.40 -7.94
N LYS A 28 -19.37 -3.91 -8.47
CA LYS A 28 -20.71 -3.67 -7.94
C LYS A 28 -21.49 -4.98 -8.01
N ASP A 29 -22.10 -5.37 -6.90
CA ASP A 29 -22.89 -6.61 -6.78
C ASP A 29 -22.10 -7.87 -7.25
N GLY A 30 -20.80 -7.91 -6.94
CA GLY A 30 -19.90 -9.02 -7.30
C GLY A 30 -19.43 -9.02 -8.76
N VAL A 31 -19.77 -8.01 -9.56
CA VAL A 31 -19.37 -7.89 -10.96
C VAL A 31 -18.36 -6.76 -11.13
N ILE A 32 -17.26 -7.02 -11.83
CA ILE A 32 -16.26 -6.00 -12.16
C ILE A 32 -16.89 -4.99 -13.11
N THR A 33 -16.87 -3.72 -12.72
CA THR A 33 -17.37 -2.59 -13.51
C THR A 33 -16.26 -1.93 -14.32
N ASN A 34 -15.05 -1.85 -13.77
CA ASN A 34 -13.83 -1.44 -14.47
C ASN A 34 -12.59 -1.78 -13.63
N LYS A 35 -11.40 -1.54 -14.20
CA LYS A 35 -10.08 -1.80 -13.58
C LYS A 35 -9.20 -0.56 -13.53
N ASP A 36 -9.79 0.64 -13.49
CA ASP A 36 -9.04 1.91 -13.56
C ASP A 36 -8.03 2.06 -12.40
N LEU A 37 -8.31 1.47 -11.23
CA LEU A 37 -7.43 1.52 -10.06
C LEU A 37 -6.23 0.57 -10.14
N MET A 38 -6.11 -0.21 -11.23
CA MET A 38 -4.98 -1.11 -11.47
C MET A 38 -3.91 -0.47 -12.38
N TRP A 39 -4.12 0.78 -12.82
CA TRP A 39 -3.15 1.51 -13.64
C TRP A 39 -2.13 2.26 -12.80
N VAL A 40 -0.90 2.29 -13.28
CA VAL A 40 0.21 3.09 -12.73
C VAL A 40 0.61 4.14 -13.75
N LYS A 41 0.82 5.38 -13.29
CA LYS A 41 1.43 6.43 -14.11
C LYS A 41 2.93 6.42 -13.90
N ILE A 42 3.67 6.58 -14.98
CA ILE A 42 5.11 6.81 -14.93
C ILE A 42 5.37 8.21 -15.45
N VAL A 43 6.07 9.01 -14.64
CA VAL A 43 6.30 10.41 -14.91
C VAL A 43 7.79 10.67 -14.98
N THR A 44 8.24 11.27 -16.08
CA THR A 44 9.65 11.69 -16.24
C THR A 44 9.90 12.99 -15.46
N PRO A 45 11.18 13.35 -15.20
CA PRO A 45 11.51 14.64 -14.57
C PRO A 45 10.98 15.86 -15.32
N GLU A 46 10.79 15.75 -16.63
CA GLU A 46 10.24 16.79 -17.50
C GLU A 46 8.69 16.83 -17.48
N GLY A 47 8.05 15.91 -16.76
CA GLY A 47 6.60 15.84 -16.62
C GLY A 47 5.88 15.06 -17.72
N LEU A 48 6.59 14.30 -18.56
CA LEU A 48 5.96 13.41 -19.52
C LEU A 48 5.33 12.22 -18.80
N VAL A 49 4.11 11.85 -19.17
CA VAL A 49 3.33 10.81 -18.49
C VAL A 49 3.07 9.65 -19.43
N THR A 50 3.42 8.44 -19.01
CA THR A 50 2.95 7.18 -19.59
C THR A 50 2.06 6.44 -18.59
N HIS A 51 1.28 5.49 -19.09
CA HIS A 51 0.31 4.73 -18.32
C HIS A 51 0.60 3.25 -18.54
N GLU A 52 0.80 2.51 -17.44
CA GLU A 52 0.99 1.07 -17.47
C GLU A 52 -0.20 0.37 -16.83
N ASP A 53 -0.67 -0.66 -17.52
CA ASP A 53 -1.66 -1.59 -17.00
C ASP A 53 -0.93 -2.60 -16.11
N CYS A 54 -1.14 -2.49 -14.80
CA CYS A 54 -0.49 -3.34 -13.80
C CYS A 54 -1.42 -4.42 -13.24
N GLU A 55 -2.44 -4.83 -14.00
CA GLU A 55 -3.40 -5.86 -13.57
C GLU A 55 -2.68 -7.14 -13.12
N LYS A 56 -1.69 -7.61 -13.89
CA LYS A 56 -0.98 -8.86 -13.62
C LYS A 56 -0.12 -8.78 -12.37
N GLU A 57 0.49 -7.63 -12.13
CA GLU A 57 1.37 -7.36 -11.01
C GLU A 57 0.57 -7.33 -9.70
N TYR A 58 -0.55 -6.61 -9.67
CA TYR A 58 -1.46 -6.62 -8.53
C TYR A 58 -2.10 -8.00 -8.29
N ASP A 59 -2.42 -8.73 -9.36
CA ASP A 59 -2.88 -10.12 -9.27
C ASP A 59 -1.85 -11.05 -8.63
N ALA A 60 -0.58 -10.91 -9.02
CA ALA A 60 0.51 -11.67 -8.45
C ALA A 60 0.70 -11.35 -6.96
N LEU A 61 0.63 -10.07 -6.57
CA LEU A 61 0.70 -9.63 -5.17
C LEU A 61 -0.44 -10.23 -4.32
N ARG A 62 -1.70 -10.12 -4.77
CA ARG A 62 -2.84 -10.67 -4.00
C ARG A 62 -2.78 -12.20 -3.91
N LYS A 63 -2.34 -12.88 -4.98
CA LYS A 63 -2.16 -14.33 -4.99
C LYS A 63 -1.12 -14.79 -3.97
N GLN A 64 -0.03 -14.03 -3.78
CA GLN A 64 1.01 -14.34 -2.79
C GLN A 64 0.47 -14.42 -1.35
N VAL A 65 -0.64 -13.74 -1.05
CA VAL A 65 -1.29 -13.75 0.26
C VAL A 65 -2.60 -14.54 0.27
N GLY A 66 -2.78 -15.44 -0.72
CA GLY A 66 -3.92 -16.34 -0.80
C GLY A 66 -5.25 -15.68 -1.19
N ILE A 67 -5.20 -14.47 -1.77
CA ILE A 67 -6.38 -13.74 -2.20
C ILE A 67 -6.61 -13.89 -3.71
N GLN A 68 -7.88 -14.03 -4.07
CA GLN A 68 -8.38 -14.00 -5.44
C GLN A 68 -9.70 -13.22 -5.46
N PHE A 69 -10.07 -12.68 -6.62
CA PHE A 69 -11.38 -12.07 -6.81
C PHE A 69 -12.50 -13.06 -6.40
N PRO A 70 -13.53 -12.63 -5.65
CA PRO A 70 -13.92 -11.26 -5.34
C PRO A 70 -13.21 -10.61 -4.13
N GLY A 71 -12.25 -11.29 -3.51
CA GLY A 71 -11.31 -10.68 -2.57
C GLY A 71 -10.36 -9.68 -3.23
N SER A 72 -9.71 -8.85 -2.43
CA SER A 72 -8.84 -7.77 -2.92
C SER A 72 -7.74 -7.45 -1.92
N LEU A 73 -6.62 -6.96 -2.45
CA LEU A 73 -5.54 -6.37 -1.68
C LEU A 73 -5.49 -4.89 -2.05
N VAL A 74 -5.64 -4.00 -1.07
CA VAL A 74 -5.68 -2.54 -1.30
C VAL A 74 -4.34 -1.94 -0.92
N HIS A 75 -3.71 -1.22 -1.84
CA HIS A 75 -2.39 -0.63 -1.68
C HIS A 75 -2.47 0.89 -1.56
N GLU A 76 -1.96 1.43 -0.45
CA GLU A 76 -1.71 2.88 -0.31
C GLU A 76 -0.22 3.18 -0.13
N SER A 77 0.64 2.16 -0.16
CA SER A 77 2.07 2.35 -0.04
C SER A 77 2.86 1.34 -0.88
N ALA A 78 3.82 1.86 -1.62
CA ALA A 78 4.78 1.10 -2.39
C ALA A 78 6.10 1.87 -2.50
N VAL A 79 7.22 1.16 -2.44
CA VAL A 79 8.56 1.72 -2.60
C VAL A 79 9.41 0.78 -3.45
N TRP A 80 10.22 1.33 -4.34
CA TRP A 80 11.28 0.59 -5.02
C TRP A 80 12.59 0.76 -4.25
N SER A 81 13.30 -0.35 -4.03
CA SER A 81 14.65 -0.34 -3.47
C SER A 81 15.68 -0.61 -4.56
N ASP A 82 16.59 0.34 -4.76
CA ASP A 82 17.76 0.14 -5.62
C ASP A 82 18.79 -0.80 -4.96
N VAL A 83 18.81 -0.91 -3.63
CA VAL A 83 19.71 -1.81 -2.91
C VAL A 83 19.30 -3.28 -3.13
N HIS A 84 18.01 -3.57 -2.96
CA HIS A 84 17.48 -4.93 -3.07
C HIS A 84 17.05 -5.30 -4.49
N GLN A 85 16.92 -4.32 -5.40
CA GLN A 85 16.37 -4.47 -6.75
C GLN A 85 14.95 -5.06 -6.72
N ARG A 86 14.12 -4.56 -5.79
CA ARG A 86 12.79 -5.09 -5.50
C ARG A 86 11.79 -3.98 -5.22
N TRP A 87 10.54 -4.27 -5.58
CA TRP A 87 9.38 -3.54 -5.12
C TRP A 87 8.98 -4.02 -3.73
N PHE A 88 8.56 -3.09 -2.89
CA PHE A 88 8.00 -3.37 -1.58
C PHE A 88 6.62 -2.74 -1.48
N PHE A 89 5.68 -3.46 -0.87
CA PHE A 89 4.31 -2.98 -0.65
C PHE A 89 3.89 -3.30 0.78
N MET A 90 3.19 -2.37 1.42
CA MET A 90 2.52 -2.61 2.69
C MET A 90 1.03 -2.33 2.49
N PRO A 91 0.22 -3.36 2.16
CA PRO A 91 -1.18 -3.16 1.81
C PRO A 91 -1.98 -2.64 3.00
N LEU A 92 -2.79 -1.61 2.74
CA LEU A 92 -3.71 -1.02 3.70
C LEU A 92 -4.69 -2.08 4.18
N ARG A 93 -5.35 -2.79 3.25
CA ARG A 93 -6.44 -3.74 3.54
C ARG A 93 -6.26 -5.06 2.81
N LYS A 94 -6.69 -6.16 3.44
CA LYS A 94 -6.84 -7.49 2.83
C LYS A 94 -8.28 -7.96 2.96
N LEU A 95 -8.97 -8.09 1.84
CA LEU A 95 -10.34 -8.56 1.76
C LEU A 95 -10.35 -10.01 1.28
N ASP A 96 -10.93 -10.91 2.06
CA ASP A 96 -11.10 -12.32 1.68
C ASP A 96 -12.29 -12.54 0.72
N GLY A 97 -13.15 -11.54 0.54
CA GLY A 97 -14.34 -11.59 -0.30
C GLY A 97 -14.74 -10.22 -0.84
N PRO A 98 -15.97 -10.08 -1.39
CA PRO A 98 -16.44 -8.83 -1.96
C PRO A 98 -16.36 -7.66 -0.97
N PHE A 99 -16.18 -6.45 -1.50
CA PHE A 99 -16.21 -5.23 -0.69
C PHE A 99 -17.53 -5.09 0.09
N ASP A 100 -17.41 -4.93 1.40
CA ASP A 100 -18.50 -4.55 2.31
C ASP A 100 -18.06 -3.30 3.08
N ARG A 101 -18.85 -2.24 2.96
CA ARG A 101 -18.57 -0.94 3.58
C ARG A 101 -18.47 -1.02 5.11
N ASN A 102 -19.18 -1.94 5.75
CA ASN A 102 -19.22 -2.04 7.20
C ASN A 102 -18.00 -2.79 7.76
N THR A 103 -17.47 -3.77 7.02
CA THR A 103 -16.30 -4.53 7.47
C THR A 103 -15.00 -3.92 6.98
N TYR A 104 -15.00 -3.23 5.82
CA TYR A 104 -13.80 -2.65 5.20
C TYR A 104 -12.91 -1.83 6.15
N PRO A 105 -13.44 -0.96 7.04
CA PRO A 105 -12.64 -0.20 8.00
C PRO A 105 -11.88 -1.05 9.03
N HIS A 106 -12.18 -2.35 9.13
CA HIS A 106 -11.64 -3.30 10.11
C HIS A 106 -10.74 -4.39 9.48
N LEU A 107 -10.37 -4.24 8.21
CA LEU A 107 -9.61 -5.24 7.45
C LEU A 107 -8.14 -4.85 7.22
N SER A 108 -7.56 -4.06 8.13
CA SER A 108 -6.16 -3.67 8.03
C SER A 108 -5.19 -4.84 8.19
N THR A 109 -4.01 -4.70 7.60
CA THR A 109 -2.99 -5.76 7.58
C THR A 109 -1.72 -5.37 8.33
N ASN A 110 -0.93 -6.37 8.69
CA ASN A 110 0.45 -6.22 9.15
C ASN A 110 1.46 -6.78 8.11
N ILE A 111 1.05 -6.89 6.84
CA ILE A 111 1.83 -7.58 5.80
C ILE A 111 2.83 -6.61 5.16
N MET A 112 4.04 -7.10 4.89
CA MET A 112 4.96 -6.47 3.94
C MET A 112 5.28 -7.47 2.82
N LEU A 113 5.05 -7.04 1.59
CA LEU A 113 5.34 -7.80 0.37
C LEU A 113 6.63 -7.28 -0.25
N SER A 114 7.40 -8.19 -0.84
CA SER A 114 8.57 -7.86 -1.64
C SER A 114 8.54 -8.63 -2.95
N ALA A 115 8.58 -7.94 -4.08
CA ALA A 115 8.55 -8.52 -5.42
C ALA A 115 9.82 -8.13 -6.19
N ASP A 116 10.36 -9.04 -6.99
CA ASP A 116 11.36 -8.68 -7.98
C ASP A 116 10.77 -7.75 -9.06
N GLU A 117 11.63 -7.21 -9.92
CA GLU A 117 11.24 -6.26 -10.97
C GLU A 117 10.06 -6.74 -11.84
N ASN A 118 9.98 -8.05 -12.09
CA ASN A 118 8.99 -8.65 -12.99
C ASN A 118 7.83 -9.34 -12.26
N PHE A 119 7.73 -9.20 -10.93
CA PHE A 119 6.71 -9.83 -10.09
C PHE A 119 6.62 -11.36 -10.24
N GLN A 120 7.75 -12.01 -10.52
CA GLN A 120 7.86 -13.47 -10.66
C GLN A 120 8.35 -14.14 -9.36
N ASP A 121 9.13 -13.44 -8.53
CA ASP A 121 9.54 -13.87 -7.20
C ASP A 121 8.95 -12.90 -6.16
N ILE A 122 7.88 -13.32 -5.49
CA ILE A 122 7.21 -12.53 -4.46
C ILE A 122 7.32 -13.24 -3.11
N LYS A 123 7.70 -12.46 -2.09
CA LYS A 123 7.81 -12.91 -0.70
C LYS A 123 6.92 -12.02 0.16
N ASN A 124 6.44 -12.56 1.26
CA ASN A 124 5.78 -11.77 2.28
C ASN A 124 6.36 -12.08 3.66
N ILE A 125 6.30 -11.07 4.52
CA ILE A 125 6.52 -11.18 5.96
C ILE A 125 5.39 -10.44 6.67
N THR A 126 5.36 -10.57 7.99
CA THR A 126 4.47 -9.82 8.89
C THR A 126 5.28 -8.91 9.81
N VAL A 127 4.76 -7.73 10.12
CA VAL A 127 5.45 -6.69 10.89
C VAL A 127 4.56 -6.27 12.07
N GLY A 128 4.95 -6.67 13.28
CA GLY A 128 4.15 -6.42 14.49
C GLY A 128 2.80 -7.14 14.48
N ASP A 129 1.91 -6.72 15.37
CA ASP A 129 0.58 -7.32 15.52
C ASP A 129 -0.44 -6.75 14.50
N VAL A 130 -1.49 -7.53 14.24
CA VAL A 130 -2.61 -7.08 13.40
C VAL A 130 -3.53 -6.20 14.22
N HIS A 131 -3.57 -4.92 13.87
CA HIS A 131 -4.58 -3.97 14.33
C HIS A 131 -5.58 -3.75 13.20
N GLY A 132 -6.79 -4.31 13.31
CA GLY A 132 -7.79 -4.33 12.23
C GLY A 132 -8.16 -2.94 11.70
N ASP A 133 -7.95 -1.90 12.50
CA ASP A 133 -8.33 -0.53 12.15
C ASP A 133 -7.13 0.32 11.72
N HIS A 134 -5.89 -0.12 11.94
CA HIS A 134 -4.67 0.62 11.64
C HIS A 134 -4.02 0.07 10.37
N GLY A 135 -4.25 0.73 9.24
CA GLY A 135 -3.76 0.27 7.93
C GLY A 135 -2.52 1.04 7.49
N PHE A 136 -1.53 0.35 6.92
CA PHE A 136 -0.35 1.00 6.34
C PHE A 136 -0.74 1.94 5.18
N CYS A 137 -0.43 3.23 5.34
CA CYS A 137 -0.73 4.27 4.35
C CYS A 137 0.53 4.90 3.74
N SER A 138 1.71 4.73 4.35
CA SER A 138 2.97 5.18 3.75
C SER A 138 4.17 4.51 4.42
N PHE A 139 5.28 4.34 3.71
CA PHE A 139 6.55 3.96 4.33
C PHE A 139 7.74 4.45 3.49
N LYS A 140 8.91 4.47 4.12
CA LYS A 140 10.22 4.70 3.49
C LYS A 140 11.30 3.88 4.18
N PHE A 141 12.33 3.52 3.42
CA PHE A 141 13.59 3.05 3.99
C PHE A 141 14.33 4.22 4.63
N ILE A 142 14.93 4.00 5.80
CA ILE A 142 15.73 5.02 6.47
C ILE A 142 17.07 5.18 5.74
N PRO A 143 17.46 6.39 5.32
CA PRO A 143 18.73 6.61 4.62
C PRO A 143 19.94 6.12 5.41
N GLY A 144 20.93 5.56 4.71
CA GLY A 144 22.17 5.06 5.33
C GLY A 144 22.02 3.72 6.06
N THR A 145 20.93 2.98 5.82
CA THR A 145 20.68 1.66 6.43
C THR A 145 20.66 0.51 5.43
N ASP A 146 21.14 0.73 4.19
CA ASP A 146 21.08 -0.26 3.10
C ASP A 146 19.67 -0.85 2.91
N ASP A 147 18.65 0.00 3.05
CA ASP A 147 17.23 -0.35 3.00
C ASP A 147 16.84 -1.49 3.96
N THR A 148 17.54 -1.62 5.11
CA THR A 148 17.23 -2.63 6.13
C THR A 148 16.33 -2.12 7.24
N VAL A 149 16.23 -0.80 7.44
CA VAL A 149 15.36 -0.18 8.44
C VAL A 149 14.25 0.58 7.73
N VAL A 150 13.02 0.36 8.16
CA VAL A 150 11.81 0.96 7.57
C VAL A 150 11.12 1.84 8.62
N VAL A 151 10.71 3.04 8.21
CA VAL A 151 9.72 3.85 8.92
C VAL A 151 8.40 3.80 8.18
N ALA A 152 7.31 3.55 8.88
CA ALA A 152 5.98 3.43 8.29
C ALA A 152 4.93 4.22 9.07
N LEU A 153 3.92 4.68 8.34
CA LEU A 153 2.70 5.26 8.87
C LEU A 153 1.55 4.26 8.72
N LYS A 154 0.74 4.17 9.76
CA LYS A 154 -0.59 3.56 9.71
C LYS A 154 -1.64 4.64 9.98
N SER A 155 -2.70 4.64 9.18
CA SER A 155 -3.87 5.49 9.40
C SER A 155 -5.04 4.65 9.93
N GLU A 156 -5.86 5.29 10.75
CA GLU A 156 -7.06 4.71 11.35
C GLU A 156 -8.30 5.49 10.91
N ASP A 157 -9.36 4.76 10.56
CA ASP A 157 -10.69 5.31 10.25
C ASP A 157 -11.73 4.70 11.19
N GLN A 158 -12.18 5.45 12.20
CA GLN A 158 -13.18 5.03 13.18
C GLN A 158 -14.50 5.79 13.04
N MET A 159 -15.59 5.19 13.53
CA MET A 159 -16.86 5.87 13.75
C MET A 159 -17.17 5.91 15.24
N VAL A 160 -17.14 7.10 15.84
CA VAL A 160 -17.43 7.32 17.27
C VAL A 160 -18.61 8.26 17.38
N ASP A 161 -19.68 7.84 18.06
CA ASP A 161 -20.93 8.59 18.20
C ASP A 161 -21.51 9.09 16.86
N GLY A 162 -21.37 8.27 15.81
CA GLY A 162 -21.83 8.58 14.46
C GLY A 162 -20.98 9.62 13.72
N LYS A 163 -19.80 9.98 14.23
CA LYS A 163 -18.85 10.89 13.58
C LYS A 163 -17.57 10.15 13.20
N PRO A 164 -16.98 10.45 12.03
CA PRO A 164 -15.69 9.91 11.69
C PRO A 164 -14.62 10.48 12.63
N GLN A 165 -13.77 9.61 13.15
CA GLN A 165 -12.54 9.96 13.83
C GLN A 165 -11.37 9.34 13.09
N TYR A 166 -10.27 10.07 13.06
CA TYR A 166 -9.06 9.67 12.37
C TYR A 166 -7.90 9.69 13.34
N SER A 167 -6.92 8.84 13.08
CA SER A 167 -5.63 8.96 13.73
C SER A 167 -4.52 8.49 12.81
N THR A 168 -3.31 8.93 13.09
CA THR A 168 -2.10 8.42 12.43
C THR A 168 -1.13 7.91 13.49
N HIS A 169 -0.53 6.77 13.20
CA HIS A 169 0.51 6.12 13.98
C HIS A 169 1.79 6.00 13.16
N ILE A 170 2.94 6.13 13.81
CA ILE A 170 4.25 5.88 13.22
C ILE A 170 4.90 4.68 13.89
N MET A 171 5.63 3.87 13.12
CA MET A 171 6.41 2.74 13.64
C MET A 171 7.73 2.59 12.88
N VAL A 172 8.69 1.91 13.50
CA VAL A 172 10.01 1.60 12.91
C VAL A 172 10.34 0.13 13.11
N PHE A 173 10.80 -0.54 12.06
CA PHE A 173 11.11 -1.96 12.08
C PHE A 173 12.22 -2.32 11.09
N LEU A 174 12.83 -3.48 11.28
CA LEU A 174 13.79 -4.07 10.35
C LEU A 174 13.07 -4.80 9.21
N LEU A 175 13.72 -4.90 8.05
CA LEU A 175 13.17 -5.54 6.85
C LEU A 175 12.77 -7.01 7.05
N ASP A 176 13.26 -7.68 8.11
CA ASP A 176 12.87 -9.03 8.49
C ASP A 176 11.59 -9.10 9.35
N GLY A 177 11.01 -7.95 9.71
CA GLY A 177 9.81 -7.80 10.53
C GLY A 177 10.07 -7.51 12.00
N THR A 178 11.33 -7.45 12.44
CA THR A 178 11.68 -7.12 13.83
C THR A 178 11.31 -5.67 14.15
N VAL A 179 10.35 -5.47 15.04
CA VAL A 179 9.91 -4.13 15.47
C VAL A 179 10.97 -3.48 16.36
N ILE A 180 11.42 -2.28 15.98
CA ILE A 180 12.34 -1.43 16.76
C ILE A 180 11.55 -0.48 17.64
N GLN A 181 10.54 0.17 17.05
CA GLN A 181 9.61 1.07 17.71
C GLN A 181 8.20 0.65 17.30
N ASP A 182 7.43 0.22 18.29
CA ASP A 182 6.02 -0.10 18.11
C ASP A 182 5.19 1.17 17.82
N GLU A 183 3.96 0.98 17.37
CA GLU A 183 3.06 2.04 16.94
C GLU A 183 2.93 3.16 17.97
N LEU A 184 3.26 4.38 17.55
CA LEU A 184 3.09 5.60 18.34
C LEU A 184 2.10 6.53 17.63
N ARG A 185 0.99 6.88 18.29
CA ARG A 185 0.04 7.88 17.76
C ARG A 185 0.72 9.25 17.66
N VAL A 186 0.65 9.86 16.49
CA VAL A 186 1.27 11.16 16.19
C VAL A 186 0.26 12.24 15.80
N SER A 187 -0.99 11.88 15.49
CA SER A 187 -2.00 12.84 15.05
C SER A 187 -3.42 12.31 15.21
N ASP A 188 -4.38 13.22 15.33
CA ASP A 188 -5.84 12.98 15.24
C ASP A 188 -6.38 13.28 13.82
N LEU A 189 -5.47 13.35 12.85
CA LEU A 189 -5.73 13.47 11.42
C LEU A 189 -5.09 12.30 10.67
N LYS A 190 -5.47 12.10 9.40
CA LYS A 190 -4.78 11.17 8.50
C LYS A 190 -3.59 11.85 7.85
N PHE A 191 -2.39 11.36 8.12
CA PHE A 191 -1.22 11.60 7.30
C PHE A 191 -0.95 10.35 6.46
N GLU A 192 -1.02 10.52 5.14
CA GLU A 192 -0.94 9.44 4.15
C GLU A 192 0.38 9.51 3.36
N GLY A 193 1.38 10.21 3.91
CA GLY A 193 2.68 10.41 3.27
C GLY A 193 3.77 10.66 4.29
N ILE A 194 4.89 9.95 4.15
CA ILE A 194 6.14 10.20 4.85
C ILE A 194 7.31 10.24 3.86
N GLU A 195 8.22 11.18 4.07
CA GLU A 195 9.45 11.34 3.30
C GLU A 195 10.55 11.98 4.15
N PHE A 196 11.81 11.71 3.81
CA PHE A 196 12.98 12.40 4.36
C PHE A 196 13.27 13.66 3.52
N ILE A 197 13.13 14.85 4.14
CA ILE A 197 13.25 16.18 3.49
C ILE A 197 14.41 17.02 4.02
#